data_AF-A0A3D3T1A4-F1
#
_entry.id   AF-A0A3D3T1A4-F1
#
_cell.length_a   1.000
_cell.length_b   1.000
_cell.length_c   1.000
_cell.angle_alpha   90.00
_cell.angle_beta   90.00
_cell.angle_gamma   90.00
#
_symmetry.space_group_name_H-M   'P 1'
#
loop_
_entity.id
_entity.type
_entity.pdbx_description
1 polymer ?
#
loop_
_entity_poly.entity_id
_entity_poly.type
_entity_poly.pdbx_seq_one_letter_code
_entity_poly.pdbx_strand_id
1 'polypeptide(L)' 'MVRIALIAAVAENGVIGNNNELPWRIPADLKYFKQVT' A
#
# COMPACT_ATOMS: atom_id res chain seq x y z
N MET A 1 -8.10 14.68 20.80
CA MET A 1 -7.46 14.78 19.47
C MET A 1 -7.23 13.37 18.94
N VAL A 2 -7.65 13.07 17.71
CA VAL A 2 -7.44 11.75 17.08
C VAL A 2 -6.04 11.71 16.45
N ARG A 3 -5.35 10.57 16.54
CA ARG A 3 -4.08 10.33 15.84
C ARG A 3 -4.37 9.75 14.46
N ILE A 4 -3.74 10.30 13.43
CA ILE A 4 -3.82 9.81 12.05
C ILE A 4 -2.50 9.12 11.71
N ALA A 5 -2.59 8.01 10.98
CA ALA A 5 -1.45 7.27 10.44
C ALA A 5 -1.60 7.15 8.91
N LEU A 6 -0.47 6.98 8.22
CA LEU A 6 -0.40 6.74 6.78
C LEU A 6 0.35 5.44 6.53
N ILE A 7 -0.13 4.67 5.56
CA ILE A 7 0.45 3.40 5.12
C ILE A 7 0.40 3.32 3.59
N ALA A 8 1.48 2.86 2.95
CA ALA A 8 1.58 2.72 1.50
C ALA A 8 2.53 1.56 1.12
N ALA A 9 2.24 0.89 0.00
CA ALA A 9 3.17 -0.04 -0.65
C ALA A 9 3.97 0.73 -1.70
N VAL A 10 5.30 0.59 -1.67
CA VAL A 10 6.22 1.41 -2.46
C VAL A 10 7.27 0.50 -3.08
N ALA A 11 7.43 0.58 -4.41
CA ALA A 11 8.51 -0.11 -5.11
C ALA A 11 9.88 0.52 -4.79
N GLU A 12 10.98 -0.19 -5.08
CA GLU A 12 12.36 0.30 -4.83
C GLU A 12 12.66 1.65 -5.49
N ASN A 13 11.97 1.97 -6.59
CA ASN A 13 12.08 3.23 -7.32
C ASN A 13 11.09 4.32 -6.86
N GLY A 14 10.37 4.11 -5.75
CA GLY A 14 9.41 5.07 -5.18
C GLY A 14 8.01 5.03 -5.79
N VAL A 15 7.75 4.17 -6.78
CA VAL A 15 6.42 4.07 -7.42
C VAL A 15 5.41 3.44 -6.46
N ILE A 16 4.22 4.06 -6.37
CA ILE A 16 3.08 3.56 -5.56
C ILE A 16 1.89 3.08 -6.41
N GLY A 17 1.94 3.32 -7.73
CA GLY A 17 0.88 3.00 -8.68
C GLY A 17 1.27 3.43 -10.09
N ASN A 18 0.63 2.85 -11.11
CA ASN A 18 0.82 3.20 -12.51
C ASN A 18 -0.50 3.08 -13.27
N ASN A 19 -0.85 4.08 -14.09
CA ASN A 19 -2.11 4.08 -14.87
C ASN A 19 -3.38 3.77 -14.05
N ASN A 20 -3.51 4.32 -12.85
CA ASN A 20 -4.61 4.06 -11.89
C ASN A 20 -4.70 2.60 -11.39
N GLU A 21 -3.63 1.83 -11.54
CA GLU A 21 -3.55 0.44 -11.09
C GLU A 21 -2.34 0.23 -10.16
N LEU A 22 -2.40 -0.86 -9.39
CA LEU A 22 -1.22 -1.38 -8.73
C LEU A 22 -0.44 -2.21 -9.75
N PRO A 23 0.81 -1.86 -10.08
CA PRO A 23 1.58 -2.58 -11.09
C PRO A 23 2.07 -3.96 -10.58
N TRP A 24 1.78 -4.31 -9.33
CA TRP A 24 2.06 -5.60 -8.71
C TRP A 24 0.79 -6.24 -8.16
N ARG A 25 0.83 -7.56 -8.06
CA ARG A 25 -0.20 -8.37 -7.40
C ARG A 25 0.43 -9.24 -6.32
N ILE A 26 0.55 -8.68 -5.12
CA ILE A 26 1.17 -9.33 -3.96
C ILE A 26 0.06 -9.62 -2.93
N PRO A 27 -0.45 -10.85 -2.83
CA PRO A 27 -1.54 -11.19 -1.90
C PRO A 27 -1.20 -10.92 -0.44
N ALA A 28 0.08 -11.04 -0.07
CA ALA A 28 0.57 -10.77 1.27
C ALA A 28 0.37 -9.30 1.66
N ASP A 29 0.64 -8.35 0.76
CA ASP A 29 0.43 -6.92 0.99
C ASP A 29 -1.05 -6.63 1.26
N LEU A 30 -1.95 -7.12 0.39
CA LEU A 30 -3.39 -6.92 0.57
C LEU A 30 -3.90 -7.53 1.88
N LYS A 31 -3.35 -8.69 2.29
CA LYS A 31 -3.65 -9.31 3.59
C LYS A 31 -3.15 -8.44 4.73
N TYR A 32 -1.94 -7.88 4.63
CA TYR A 32 -1.36 -7.01 5.63
C TYR A 32 -2.15 -5.71 5.79
N PHE A 33 -2.49 -5.01 4.69
CA PHE A 33 -3.32 -3.81 4.73
C PHE A 33 -4.61 -4.05 5.51
N LYS A 34 -5.34 -5.12 5.18
CA LYS A 34 -6.58 -5.52 5.90
C LYS A 34 -6.39 -5.83 7.38
N GLN A 35 -5.19 -6.20 7.80
CA GLN A 35 -4.90 -6.54 9.20
C GLN A 35 -4.57 -5.30 10.03
N VAL A 36 -3.96 -4.27 9.43
CA VAL A 36 -3.42 -3.11 10.15
C VAL A 36 -4.27 -1.85 10.05
N THR A 37 -5.26 -1.82 9.15
CA THR A 37 -6.28 -0.76 9.04
C THR A 37 -7.63 -1.27 9.51
#